data_AF-A0A955AVX3-F1
#
_entry.id   AF-A0A955AVX3-F1
#
_cell.length_a   1.000
_cell.length_b   1.000
_cell.length_c   1.000
_cell.angle_alpha   90.00
_cell.angle_beta   90.00
_cell.angle_gamma   90.00
#
_symmetry.space_group_name_H-M   'P 1'
#
loop_
_entity.id
_entity.type
_entity.pdbx_description
1 polymer ?
#
loop_
_entity_poly.entity_id
_entity_poly.type
_entity_poly.pdbx_seq_one_letter_code
_entity_poly.pdbx_strand_id
1 'polypeptide(L)'
;MSTTQTTNPKRLQASDSKLTVPDRLDLICACDAITLEAFAPDGETESIPRFTMVAYTGEPMRIEGWRYPVVVDLEGMSIPSQRRPVRFGHSMYAGVGHTERIAIDGGKLIAEGIVSRDTQAAREVVSSGKRGFPWQASIGAQVSQADFVRSGKSATVNAKTFDGPLYVARRTSLGEISFVDLGADGN
;
A
#
# COMPACT_ATOMS: atom_id res chain seq x y z
N MET A 1 -5.89 44.52 -57.75
CA MET A 1 -6.58 43.23 -57.58
C MET A 1 -5.95 42.55 -56.39
N SER A 2 -6.64 42.59 -55.24
CA SER A 2 -6.11 42.19 -53.93
C SER A 2 -6.60 40.78 -53.60
N THR A 3 -5.67 39.85 -53.38
CA THR A 3 -5.99 38.44 -53.09
C THR A 3 -6.16 38.26 -51.59
N THR A 4 -7.38 37.95 -51.15
CA THR A 4 -7.71 37.68 -49.75
C THR A 4 -7.36 36.23 -49.41
N GLN A 5 -6.46 36.00 -48.45
CA GLN A 5 -6.22 34.68 -47.85
C GLN A 5 -7.12 34.50 -46.63
N THR A 6 -8.06 33.58 -46.73
CA THR A 6 -8.94 33.14 -45.62
C THR A 6 -8.16 32.18 -44.72
N THR A 7 -7.91 32.58 -43.47
CA THR A 7 -7.32 31.72 -42.44
C THR A 7 -8.40 30.89 -41.76
N ASN A 8 -8.21 29.58 -41.79
CA ASN A 8 -9.08 28.57 -41.17
C ASN A 8 -8.65 28.38 -39.69
N PRO A 9 -9.53 28.51 -38.68
CA PRO A 9 -9.10 28.31 -37.30
C PRO A 9 -8.94 26.81 -36.99
N LYS A 10 -7.71 26.42 -36.63
CA LYS A 10 -7.38 25.09 -36.12
C LYS A 10 -8.21 24.78 -34.88
N ARG A 11 -9.11 23.80 -35.00
CA ARG A 11 -9.76 23.10 -33.88
C ARG A 11 -8.66 22.48 -33.00
N LEU A 12 -8.47 23.01 -31.79
CA LEU A 12 -7.70 22.33 -30.75
C LEU A 12 -8.39 20.99 -30.46
N GLN A 13 -7.77 19.89 -30.88
CA GLN A 13 -8.16 18.57 -30.41
C GLN A 13 -7.65 18.42 -28.98
N ALA A 14 -8.56 18.28 -28.02
CA ALA A 14 -8.21 17.83 -26.69
C ALA A 14 -7.70 16.38 -26.82
N SER A 15 -6.43 16.16 -26.46
CA SER A 15 -5.87 14.83 -26.35
C SER A 15 -6.46 14.17 -25.10
N ASP A 16 -7.40 13.24 -25.32
CA ASP A 16 -7.78 12.23 -24.32
C ASP A 16 -6.55 11.36 -24.04
N SER A 17 -5.71 11.85 -23.14
CA SER A 17 -4.61 11.09 -22.55
C SER A 17 -5.24 10.06 -21.63
N LYS A 18 -5.53 8.87 -22.18
CA LYS A 18 -5.80 7.67 -21.39
C LYS A 18 -4.66 7.52 -20.38
N LEU A 19 -4.96 7.83 -19.12
CA LEU A 19 -4.08 7.58 -17.99
C LEU A 19 -3.89 6.07 -17.89
N THR A 20 -2.72 5.59 -18.27
CA THR A 20 -2.34 4.18 -18.16
C THR A 20 -2.10 3.87 -16.69
N VAL A 21 -2.95 3.02 -16.12
CA VAL A 21 -2.78 2.50 -14.76
C VAL A 21 -1.77 1.34 -14.83
N PRO A 22 -0.70 1.33 -14.01
CA PRO A 22 0.28 0.25 -14.02
C PRO A 22 -0.32 -1.08 -13.49
N ASP A 23 0.07 -2.19 -14.12
CA ASP A 23 -0.45 -3.54 -13.82
C ASP A 23 0.01 -4.13 -12.48
N ARG A 24 0.99 -3.52 -11.81
CA ARG A 24 1.51 -3.93 -10.48
C ARG A 24 1.88 -2.68 -9.69
N LEU A 25 1.44 -2.59 -8.45
CA LEU A 25 1.73 -1.47 -7.57
C LEU A 25 2.32 -1.99 -6.25
N ASP A 26 3.48 -1.47 -5.86
CA ASP A 26 4.02 -1.69 -4.53
C ASP A 26 3.59 -0.44 -3.72
N LEU A 27 2.55 -0.56 -2.87
CA LEU A 27 2.08 0.58 -2.07
C LEU A 27 2.85 0.60 -0.76
N ILE A 28 3.32 1.77 -0.36
CA ILE A 28 4.01 1.95 0.92
C ILE A 28 3.05 2.50 1.97
N CYS A 29 2.90 1.84 3.12
CA CYS A 29 2.05 2.32 4.20
C CYS A 29 2.83 2.48 5.52
N ALA A 30 2.38 3.42 6.35
CA ALA A 30 2.74 3.75 7.71
C ALA A 30 1.70 3.14 8.64
N CYS A 31 2.19 2.50 9.68
CA CYS A 31 1.34 1.84 10.64
C CYS A 31 1.60 2.40 12.03
N ASP A 32 0.52 2.65 12.77
CA ASP A 32 0.63 2.85 14.21
C ASP A 32 0.95 1.51 14.88
N ALA A 33 2.06 1.51 15.63
CA ALA A 33 2.51 0.47 16.55
C ALA A 33 2.62 -0.95 15.96
N ILE A 34 3.85 -1.35 15.60
CA ILE A 34 4.19 -2.76 15.44
C ILE A 34 4.51 -3.35 16.82
N THR A 35 3.77 -4.39 17.21
CA THR A 35 4.09 -5.18 18.41
C THR A 35 4.86 -6.42 17.99
N LEU A 36 6.05 -6.63 18.56
CA LEU A 36 6.90 -7.82 18.31
C LEU A 36 7.04 -8.62 19.60
N GLU A 37 6.45 -9.82 19.64
CA GLU A 37 6.45 -10.69 20.83
C GLU A 37 7.01 -12.08 20.52
N ALA A 38 7.67 -12.68 21.51
CA ALA A 38 8.13 -14.06 21.47
C ALA A 38 7.17 -14.93 22.29
N PHE A 39 6.55 -15.95 21.68
CA PHE A 39 5.72 -16.93 22.39
C PHE A 39 6.42 -18.29 22.45
N ALA A 40 6.71 -18.78 23.66
CA ALA A 40 7.25 -20.11 23.90
C ALA A 40 6.19 -20.98 24.60
N PRO A 41 5.66 -22.04 23.98
CA PRO A 41 5.00 -23.10 24.73
C PRO A 41 6.06 -23.87 25.54
N ASP A 42 5.73 -24.31 26.75
CA ASP A 42 6.65 -24.99 27.67
C ASP A 42 7.39 -26.15 26.98
N GLY A 43 8.72 -26.00 26.85
CA GLY A 43 9.63 -26.98 26.23
C GLY A 43 10.49 -26.37 25.12
N GLU A 44 11.72 -25.97 25.49
CA GLU A 44 12.89 -25.53 24.69
C GLU A 44 12.80 -25.61 23.16
N THR A 45 11.87 -24.85 22.58
CA THR A 45 11.81 -24.57 21.15
C THR A 45 11.89 -23.06 21.02
N GLU A 46 12.86 -22.57 20.25
CA GLU A 46 13.06 -21.13 20.03
C GLU A 46 11.73 -20.50 19.61
N SER A 47 11.21 -19.59 20.44
CA SER A 47 9.93 -18.93 20.21
C SER A 47 9.98 -18.12 18.92
N ILE A 48 9.17 -18.47 17.93
CA ILE A 48 9.11 -17.75 16.66
C ILE A 48 8.53 -16.34 16.94
N PRO A 49 9.24 -15.26 16.59
CA PRO A 49 8.73 -13.90 16.79
C PRO A 49 7.43 -13.67 16.03
N ARG A 50 6.46 -13.07 16.72
CA ARG A 50 5.15 -12.70 16.19
C ARG A 50 5.08 -11.20 15.98
N PHE A 51 4.30 -10.77 15.01
CA PHE A 51 4.04 -9.35 14.77
C PHE A 51 2.54 -9.08 14.64
N THR A 52 2.13 -7.87 15.04
CA THR A 52 0.84 -7.25 14.72
C THR A 52 1.09 -5.84 14.20
N MET A 53 0.40 -5.42 13.14
CA MET A 53 0.59 -4.12 12.50
C MET A 53 -0.65 -3.61 11.76
N VAL A 54 -0.77 -2.29 11.64
CA VAL A 54 -1.74 -1.62 10.75
C VAL A 54 -1.16 -1.49 9.34
N ALA A 55 -1.29 -2.51 8.50
CA ALA A 55 -0.71 -2.53 7.15
C ALA A 55 -1.27 -1.47 6.17
N TYR A 56 -2.47 -0.91 6.43
CA TYR A 56 -3.00 0.25 5.69
C TYR A 56 -3.91 1.13 6.55
N THR A 57 -3.74 2.47 6.58
CA THR A 57 -4.57 3.36 7.42
C THR A 57 -5.83 3.89 6.73
N GLY A 58 -5.96 3.64 5.42
CA GLY A 58 -7.04 4.21 4.61
C GLY A 58 -6.75 5.62 4.08
N GLU A 59 -5.57 6.19 4.37
CA GLU A 59 -5.17 7.53 3.94
C GLU A 59 -4.56 7.58 2.52
N PRO A 60 -4.54 8.75 1.86
CA PRO A 60 -3.92 8.90 0.54
C PRO A 60 -2.40 8.70 0.58
N MET A 61 -1.89 7.89 -0.33
CA MET A 61 -0.46 7.60 -0.46
C MET A 61 0.13 8.27 -1.70
N ARG A 62 1.36 8.77 -1.61
CA ARG A 62 2.14 9.17 -2.79
C ARG A 62 2.99 8.00 -3.26
N ILE A 63 2.76 7.56 -4.48
CA ILE A 63 3.37 6.34 -5.00
C ILE A 63 4.11 6.64 -6.29
N GLU A 64 5.28 6.06 -6.44
CA GLU A 64 6.06 6.16 -7.66
C GLU A 64 5.23 5.71 -8.88
N GLY A 65 5.35 6.46 -9.98
CA GLY A 65 4.58 6.22 -11.20
C GLY A 65 3.17 6.81 -11.20
N TRP A 66 2.60 7.21 -10.07
CA TRP A 66 1.30 7.89 -10.01
C TRP A 66 1.46 9.40 -9.88
N ARG A 67 0.76 10.15 -10.75
CA ARG A 67 0.84 11.61 -10.76
C ARG A 67 0.20 12.28 -9.54
N TYR A 68 -0.84 11.68 -8.98
CA TYR A 68 -1.61 12.20 -7.85
C TYR A 68 -1.69 11.15 -6.75
N PRO A 69 -1.97 11.54 -5.50
CA PRO A 69 -2.14 10.58 -4.40
C PRO A 69 -3.15 9.50 -4.73
N VAL A 70 -2.96 8.32 -4.17
CA VAL A 70 -3.83 7.15 -4.36
C VAL A 70 -4.40 6.73 -3.01
N VAL A 71 -5.72 6.65 -2.93
CA VAL A 71 -6.44 6.01 -1.81
C VAL A 71 -6.84 4.62 -2.26
N VAL A 72 -6.54 3.59 -1.48
CA VAL A 72 -7.01 2.23 -1.77
C VAL A 72 -8.39 2.04 -1.17
N ASP A 73 -9.35 1.64 -1.99
CA ASP A 73 -10.68 1.28 -1.51
C ASP A 73 -10.64 -0.12 -0.89
N LEU A 74 -10.72 -0.18 0.44
CA LEU A 74 -10.64 -1.45 1.17
C LEU A 74 -11.86 -2.33 0.92
N GLU A 75 -13.02 -1.76 0.61
CA GLU A 75 -14.22 -2.53 0.26
C GLU A 75 -14.01 -3.34 -1.02
N GLY A 76 -13.24 -2.80 -1.96
CA GLY A 76 -12.91 -3.46 -3.22
C GLY A 76 -11.57 -4.21 -3.23
N MET A 77 -10.91 -4.35 -2.08
CA MET A 77 -9.67 -5.11 -1.97
C MET A 77 -9.96 -6.62 -1.86
N SER A 78 -9.35 -7.40 -2.76
CA SER A 78 -9.29 -8.85 -2.66
C SER A 78 -8.07 -9.29 -1.86
N ILE A 79 -8.28 -10.16 -0.87
CA ILE A 79 -7.23 -10.84 -0.11
C ILE A 79 -7.23 -12.31 -0.53
N PRO A 80 -6.41 -12.70 -1.53
CA PRO A 80 -6.49 -14.04 -2.11
C PRO A 80 -6.06 -15.16 -1.15
N SER A 81 -5.32 -14.82 -0.09
CA SER A 81 -4.92 -15.77 0.96
C SER A 81 -4.63 -14.99 2.25
N GLN A 82 -4.97 -15.57 3.39
CA GLN A 82 -4.58 -15.06 4.71
C GLN A 82 -3.08 -15.22 4.97
N ARG A 83 -2.41 -16.13 4.25
CA ARG A 83 -0.96 -16.31 4.27
C ARG A 83 -0.34 -15.56 3.09
N ARG A 84 0.09 -14.33 3.33
CA ARG A 84 0.81 -13.48 2.39
C ARG A 84 2.27 -13.35 2.79
N PRO A 85 3.21 -13.27 1.83
CA PRO A 85 4.60 -12.99 2.13
C PRO A 85 4.74 -11.67 2.89
N VAL A 86 5.61 -11.68 3.90
CA VAL A 86 6.04 -10.46 4.59
C VAL A 86 7.50 -10.19 4.24
N ARG A 87 7.80 -8.99 3.77
CA ARG A 87 9.12 -8.60 3.26
C ARG A 87 9.68 -7.42 4.03
N PHE A 88 10.91 -7.06 3.69
CA PHE A 88 11.57 -5.83 4.07
C PHE A 88 11.71 -4.94 2.83
N GLY A 89 11.18 -3.71 2.89
CA GLY A 89 11.31 -2.72 1.82
C GLY A 89 10.78 -3.17 0.46
N HIS A 90 9.69 -3.95 0.39
CA HIS A 90 9.13 -4.55 -0.85
C HIS A 90 10.06 -5.47 -1.65
N SER A 91 11.28 -5.70 -1.18
CA SER A 91 12.26 -6.48 -1.92
C SER A 91 11.91 -7.96 -1.90
N MET A 92 11.76 -8.55 -3.09
CA MET A 92 11.52 -9.99 -3.24
C MET A 92 12.66 -10.85 -2.70
N TYR A 93 13.85 -10.27 -2.51
CA TYR A 93 15.04 -10.95 -1.97
C TYR A 93 15.15 -10.82 -0.44
N ALA A 94 14.44 -9.87 0.17
CA ALA A 94 14.49 -9.59 1.60
C ALA A 94 13.22 -10.07 2.30
N GLY A 95 12.99 -11.39 2.36
CA GLY A 95 11.81 -11.94 3.01
C GLY A 95 11.98 -12.06 4.53
N VAL A 96 10.94 -11.69 5.27
CA VAL A 96 10.89 -11.66 6.74
C VAL A 96 10.05 -12.83 7.28
N GLY A 97 8.88 -13.07 6.70
CA GLY A 97 7.95 -14.06 7.24
C GLY A 97 6.68 -14.17 6.42
N HIS A 98 5.56 -14.43 7.10
CA HIS A 98 4.24 -14.43 6.49
C HIS A 98 3.16 -14.01 7.48
N THR A 99 2.04 -13.52 6.95
CA THR A 99 0.83 -13.26 7.73
C THR A 99 0.11 -14.57 8.08
N GLU A 100 -0.58 -14.58 9.21
CA GLU A 100 -1.52 -15.62 9.62
C GLU A 100 -2.96 -15.11 9.64
N ARG A 101 -3.15 -13.79 9.84
CA ARG A 101 -4.44 -13.11 9.77
C ARG A 101 -4.29 -11.76 9.08
N ILE A 102 -5.23 -11.45 8.21
CA ILE A 102 -5.40 -10.16 7.54
C ILE A 102 -6.89 -9.81 7.62
N ALA A 103 -7.19 -8.66 8.22
CA ALA A 103 -8.54 -8.18 8.43
C ALA A 103 -8.67 -6.71 8.08
N ILE A 104 -9.86 -6.31 7.65
CA ILE A 104 -10.23 -4.90 7.54
C ILE A 104 -11.02 -4.56 8.80
N ASP A 105 -10.58 -3.53 9.52
CA ASP A 105 -11.24 -3.04 10.73
C ASP A 105 -11.14 -1.52 10.81
N GLY A 106 -12.28 -0.85 11.07
CA GLY A 106 -12.32 0.61 11.20
C GLY A 106 -11.76 1.40 10.00
N GLY A 107 -11.89 0.87 8.77
CA GLY A 107 -11.32 1.51 7.57
C GLY A 107 -9.79 1.36 7.45
N LYS A 108 -9.19 0.45 8.22
CA LYS A 108 -7.77 0.10 8.20
C LYS A 108 -7.59 -1.37 7.80
N LEU A 109 -6.45 -1.69 7.21
CA LEU A 109 -6.00 -3.07 7.01
C LEU A 109 -5.07 -3.45 8.16
N ILE A 110 -5.44 -4.49 8.90
CA ILE A 110 -4.68 -5.03 10.03
C ILE A 110 -4.08 -6.37 9.60
N ALA A 111 -2.81 -6.59 9.94
CA ALA A 111 -2.11 -7.83 9.68
C ALA A 111 -1.41 -8.36 10.93
N GLU A 112 -1.54 -9.66 11.14
CA GLU A 112 -0.85 -10.42 12.18
C GLU A 112 -0.10 -11.58 11.53
N GLY A 113 1.04 -11.95 12.09
CA GLY A 113 1.78 -13.09 11.59
C GLY A 113 3.05 -13.38 12.36
N ILE A 114 3.94 -14.10 11.69
CA ILE A 114 5.20 -14.57 12.26
C ILE A 114 6.40 -14.26 11.37
N VAL A 115 7.53 -14.00 12.00
CA VAL A 115 8.85 -13.88 11.36
C VAL A 115 9.36 -15.30 11.09
N SER A 116 8.78 -15.95 10.10
CA SER A 116 9.00 -17.37 9.79
C SER A 116 10.20 -17.66 8.90
N ARG A 117 10.97 -16.64 8.50
CA ARG A 117 12.19 -16.83 7.70
C ARG A 117 13.42 -16.52 8.52
N ASP A 118 14.47 -17.28 8.30
CA ASP A 118 15.80 -16.99 8.85
C ASP A 118 16.67 -16.29 7.80
N THR A 119 16.37 -15.02 7.53
CA THR A 119 17.18 -14.16 6.64
C THR A 119 17.85 -13.05 7.44
N GLN A 120 18.87 -12.41 6.87
CA GLN A 120 19.46 -11.21 7.46
C GLN A 120 18.40 -10.11 7.69
N ALA A 121 17.47 -9.93 6.76
CA ALA A 121 16.39 -8.96 6.90
C ALA A 121 15.44 -9.31 8.05
N ALA A 122 15.08 -10.60 8.22
CA ALA A 122 14.25 -11.05 9.32
C ALA A 122 14.91 -10.80 10.69
N ARG A 123 16.21 -11.11 10.79
CA ARG A 123 17.01 -10.86 12.01
C ARG A 123 17.11 -9.37 12.32
N GLU A 124 17.30 -8.54 11.30
CA GLU A 124 17.33 -7.08 11.45
C GLU A 124 15.99 -6.54 11.97
N VAL A 125 14.87 -6.93 11.35
CA VAL A 125 13.53 -6.51 11.78
C VAL A 125 13.31 -6.84 13.26
N VAL A 126 13.60 -8.06 13.67
CA VAL A 126 13.42 -8.51 15.06
C VAL A 126 14.38 -7.78 16.01
N SER A 127 15.66 -7.71 15.67
CA SER A 127 16.69 -7.09 16.52
C SER A 127 16.44 -5.59 16.71
N SER A 128 16.20 -4.86 15.63
CA SER A 128 15.91 -3.43 15.66
C SER A 128 14.57 -3.13 16.32
N GLY A 129 13.54 -3.95 16.07
CA GLY A 129 12.25 -3.82 16.74
C GLY A 129 12.36 -4.01 18.26
N LYS A 130 13.12 -5.00 18.73
CA LYS A 130 13.40 -5.21 20.17
C LYS A 130 14.16 -4.04 20.81
N ARG A 131 14.93 -3.28 20.03
CA ARG A 131 15.61 -2.05 20.47
C ARG A 131 14.72 -0.80 20.40
N GLY A 132 13.45 -0.95 20.01
CA GLY A 132 12.51 0.17 19.88
C GLY A 132 12.61 0.92 18.56
N PHE A 133 13.22 0.36 17.52
CA PHE A 133 13.16 0.97 16.19
C PHE A 133 11.70 1.01 15.70
N PRO A 134 11.19 2.17 15.27
CA PRO A 134 9.78 2.37 14.95
C PRO A 134 9.47 1.88 13.54
N TRP A 135 9.57 0.57 13.33
CA TRP A 135 9.18 -0.04 12.06
C TRP A 135 7.77 0.36 11.66
N GLN A 136 7.60 0.64 10.38
CA GLN A 136 6.30 0.91 9.76
C GLN A 136 5.93 -0.24 8.82
N ALA A 137 4.67 -0.30 8.39
CA ALA A 137 4.12 -1.42 7.65
C ALA A 137 3.37 -1.02 6.41
N SER A 138 3.63 -1.75 5.35
CA SER A 138 3.37 -1.36 4.00
C SER A 138 2.67 -2.47 3.19
N ILE A 139 1.95 -2.16 2.10
CA ILE A 139 1.20 -3.14 1.30
C ILE A 139 1.52 -3.12 -0.20
N GLY A 140 2.17 -4.15 -0.75
CA GLY A 140 2.19 -4.35 -2.20
C GLY A 140 0.85 -4.90 -2.69
N ALA A 141 0.17 -4.22 -3.62
CA ALA A 141 -1.10 -4.70 -4.19
C ALA A 141 -1.24 -4.38 -5.68
N GLN A 142 -1.84 -5.31 -6.43
CA GLN A 142 -2.14 -5.08 -7.84
C GLN A 142 -3.42 -4.26 -7.98
N VAL A 143 -3.40 -3.18 -8.76
CA VAL A 143 -4.58 -2.37 -9.07
C VAL A 143 -5.19 -2.85 -10.38
N SER A 144 -6.46 -3.25 -10.35
CA SER A 144 -7.22 -3.65 -11.55
C SER A 144 -8.23 -2.60 -12.00
N GLN A 145 -8.63 -1.71 -11.10
CA GLN A 145 -9.47 -0.56 -11.41
C GLN A 145 -9.12 0.62 -10.51
N ALA A 146 -8.97 1.80 -11.10
CA ALA A 146 -8.83 3.06 -10.39
C ALA A 146 -9.69 4.15 -11.04
N ASP A 147 -10.33 4.97 -10.20
CA ASP A 147 -11.08 6.14 -10.61
C ASP A 147 -10.26 7.41 -10.31
N PHE A 148 -10.24 8.36 -11.23
CA PHE A 148 -9.61 9.66 -10.99
C PHE A 148 -10.65 10.69 -10.51
N VAL A 149 -10.46 11.19 -9.29
CA VAL A 149 -11.23 12.29 -8.72
C VAL A 149 -10.57 13.58 -9.17
N ARG A 150 -11.28 14.38 -9.96
CA ARG A 150 -10.76 15.66 -10.49
C ARG A 150 -10.74 16.74 -9.41
N SER A 151 -9.94 17.79 -9.62
CA SER A 151 -9.97 18.99 -8.78
C SER A 151 -11.38 19.57 -8.67
N GLY A 152 -11.76 20.00 -7.46
CA GLY A 152 -13.10 20.50 -7.15
C GLY A 152 -14.19 19.42 -7.05
N LYS A 153 -13.81 18.14 -7.06
CA LYS A 153 -14.69 17.00 -6.75
C LYS A 153 -14.15 16.26 -5.53
N SER A 154 -15.02 15.53 -4.86
CA SER A 154 -14.67 14.68 -3.72
C SER A 154 -15.16 13.25 -3.94
N ALA A 155 -14.55 12.32 -3.22
CA ALA A 155 -14.97 10.93 -3.14
C ALA A 155 -14.99 10.47 -1.69
N THR A 156 -15.97 9.65 -1.33
CA THR A 156 -16.00 8.99 -0.01
C THR A 156 -15.56 7.54 -0.17
N VAL A 157 -14.56 7.14 0.61
CA VAL A 157 -13.87 5.84 0.57
C VAL A 157 -13.38 5.52 1.97
N ASN A 158 -13.46 4.26 2.42
CA ASN A 158 -13.03 3.84 3.77
C ASN A 158 -13.66 4.68 4.90
N ALA A 159 -14.94 5.09 4.74
CA ALA A 159 -15.66 5.99 5.64
C ALA A 159 -15.04 7.40 5.83
N LYS A 160 -14.14 7.81 4.93
CA LYS A 160 -13.51 9.15 4.90
C LYS A 160 -13.84 9.84 3.57
N THR A 161 -13.90 11.17 3.56
CA THR A 161 -14.09 11.96 2.34
C THR A 161 -12.77 12.62 1.95
N PHE A 162 -12.39 12.50 0.69
CA PHE A 162 -11.16 13.06 0.15
C PHE A 162 -11.45 13.97 -1.05
N ASP A 163 -10.79 15.11 -1.10
CA ASP A 163 -10.88 16.08 -2.20
C ASP A 163 -9.83 15.80 -3.28
N GLY A 164 -10.24 15.87 -4.54
CA GLY A 164 -9.35 15.72 -5.68
C GLY A 164 -8.38 16.91 -5.85
N PRO A 165 -7.26 16.73 -6.59
CA PRO A 165 -7.00 15.59 -7.46
C PRO A 165 -6.35 14.39 -6.76
N LEU A 166 -6.98 13.22 -6.88
CA LEU A 166 -6.46 11.95 -6.37
C LEU A 166 -7.05 10.77 -7.16
N TYR A 167 -6.44 9.61 -7.02
CA TYR A 167 -6.99 8.35 -7.51
C TYR A 167 -7.61 7.56 -6.37
N VAL A 168 -8.73 6.90 -6.65
CA VAL A 168 -9.30 5.87 -5.78
C VAL A 168 -9.09 4.53 -6.47
N ALA A 169 -8.22 3.68 -5.93
CA ALA A 169 -8.02 2.32 -6.40
C ALA A 169 -9.19 1.43 -5.96
N ARG A 170 -10.25 1.42 -6.77
CA ARG A 170 -11.53 0.74 -6.50
C ARG A 170 -11.44 -0.77 -6.43
N ARG A 171 -10.55 -1.39 -7.21
CA ARG A 171 -10.36 -2.85 -7.16
C ARG A 171 -8.88 -3.18 -7.11
N THR A 172 -8.47 -3.80 -6.01
CA THR A 172 -7.09 -4.20 -5.77
C THR A 172 -7.00 -5.66 -5.36
N SER A 173 -5.84 -6.28 -5.55
CA SER A 173 -5.53 -7.62 -5.05
C SER A 173 -4.26 -7.56 -4.22
N LEU A 174 -4.35 -7.92 -2.95
CA LEU A 174 -3.23 -7.83 -2.01
C LEU A 174 -2.12 -8.83 -2.40
N GLY A 175 -0.93 -8.29 -2.66
CA GLY A 175 0.28 -8.98 -3.07
C GLY A 175 1.11 -9.42 -1.87
N GLU A 176 1.55 -8.48 -1.04
CA GLU A 176 2.44 -8.71 0.09
C GLU A 176 2.31 -7.59 1.11
N ILE A 177 2.93 -7.80 2.28
CA ILE A 177 3.07 -6.78 3.31
C ILE A 177 4.55 -6.60 3.60
N SER A 178 5.00 -5.39 3.88
CA SER A 178 6.42 -5.10 4.12
C SER A 178 6.65 -4.31 5.40
N PHE A 179 7.70 -4.69 6.13
CA PHE A 179 8.35 -3.80 7.09
C PHE A 179 9.15 -2.74 6.33
N VAL A 180 9.00 -1.48 6.71
CA VAL A 180 9.70 -0.34 6.10
C VAL A 180 10.16 0.67 7.15
N ASP A 181 11.21 1.43 6.85
CA ASP A 181 11.66 2.54 7.70
C ASP A 181 10.65 3.70 7.68
N LEU A 182 9.99 3.91 6.54
CA LEU A 182 9.03 4.99 6.30
C LEU A 182 7.91 4.52 5.36
N GLY A 183 6.68 4.62 5.84
CA GLY A 183 5.44 4.42 5.12
C GLY A 183 5.08 5.57 4.19
N ALA A 184 4.17 5.34 3.22
CA ALA A 184 3.79 6.40 2.26
C ALA A 184 2.42 7.06 2.48
N ASP A 185 1.61 6.63 3.44
CA ASP A 185 0.56 7.46 4.04
C ASP A 185 1.16 8.13 5.28
N GLY A 186 1.41 9.44 5.20
CA GLY A 186 2.27 10.17 6.15
C GLY A 186 1.68 10.40 7.54
N ASN A 187 1.38 9.33 8.27
CA ASN A 187 1.02 9.35 9.69
C ASN A 187 2.24 9.04 10.57
#